data_AF-A0A538CXH4-F1
#
_entry.id   AF-A0A538CXH4-F1
#
_cell.length_a   1.000
_cell.length_b   1.000
_cell.length_c   1.000
_cell.angle_alpha   90.00
_cell.angle_beta   90.00
_cell.angle_gamma   90.00
#
_symmetry.space_group_name_H-M   'P 1'
#
loop_
_entity.id
_entity.type
_entity.pdbx_description
1 polymer ?
#
loop_
_entity_poly.entity_id
_entity_poly.type
_entity_poly.pdbx_seq_one_letter_code
_entity_poly.pdbx_strand_id
1 'polypeptide(L)'
;CRVTCRFTHVYPDGPAPYFTVLAPARRGDEEAQWWEMKRAASDAIIAAGGTITHHHAVGRDHREWYDRQRPDAFAAALRGAKAAVDPDGIMNPGVLLG
;
A
#
# COMPACT_ATOMS: atom_id res chain seq x y z
N CYS A 1 13.26 -18.67 1.77
CA CYS A 1 12.36 -17.63 1.23
C CYS A 1 12.70 -17.45 -0.25
N ARG A 2 11.71 -17.34 -1.13
CA ARG A 2 11.88 -17.09 -2.56
C ARG A 2 11.10 -15.84 -2.95
N VAL A 3 11.76 -14.92 -3.65
CA VAL A 3 11.15 -13.73 -4.24
C VAL A 3 11.29 -13.84 -5.75
N THR A 4 10.19 -13.66 -6.48
CA THR A 4 10.22 -13.49 -7.93
C THR A 4 9.63 -12.14 -8.30
N CYS A 5 10.07 -11.59 -9.43
CA CYS A 5 9.59 -10.31 -9.94
C CYS A 5 9.34 -10.45 -11.44
N ARG A 6 8.26 -9.84 -11.92
CA ARG A 6 8.00 -9.63 -13.35
C ARG A 6 7.47 -8.22 -13.57
N PHE A 7 7.73 -7.64 -14.73
CA PHE A 7 7.04 -6.43 -15.14
C PHE A 7 5.70 -6.83 -15.77
N THR A 8 4.62 -6.25 -15.24
CA THR A 8 3.26 -6.52 -15.75
C THR A 8 2.80 -5.46 -16.74
N HIS A 9 3.34 -4.25 -16.60
CA HIS A 9 3.09 -3.11 -17.45
C HIS A 9 4.40 -2.36 -17.65
N VAL A 10 4.53 -1.69 -18.79
CA VAL A 10 5.67 -0.83 -19.11
C VAL A 10 5.13 0.46 -19.71
N TYR A 11 5.57 1.59 -19.15
CA TYR A 11 5.24 2.94 -19.59
C TYR A 11 6.53 3.69 -19.94
N PRO A 12 6.46 4.82 -20.68
CA PRO A 12 7.63 5.62 -21.02
C PRO A 12 8.44 6.09 -19.80
N ASP A 13 7.80 6.27 -18.66
CA ASP A 13 8.36 6.73 -17.39
C ASP A 13 8.67 5.60 -16.40
N GLY A 14 8.39 4.34 -16.74
CA GLY A 14 8.82 3.19 -15.96
C GLY A 14 7.91 1.96 -16.05
N PRO A 15 8.38 0.79 -15.59
CA PRO A 15 7.56 -0.42 -15.51
C PRO A 15 6.76 -0.51 -14.21
N ALA A 16 5.79 -1.43 -14.17
CA ALA A 16 5.11 -1.87 -12.95
C ALA A 16 5.64 -3.25 -12.50
N PRO A 17 6.57 -3.32 -11.53
CA PRO A 17 7.05 -4.58 -10.96
C PRO A 17 5.97 -5.27 -10.13
N TYR A 18 5.81 -6.57 -10.37
CA TYR A 18 4.92 -7.43 -9.62
C TYR A 18 5.76 -8.49 -8.93
N PHE A 19 5.80 -8.43 -7.59
CA PHE A 19 6.55 -9.34 -6.76
C PHE A 19 5.67 -10.49 -6.27
N THR A 20 6.22 -11.69 -6.29
CA THR A 20 5.66 -12.84 -5.56
C THR A 20 6.67 -13.25 -4.50
N VAL A 21 6.22 -13.34 -3.24
CA VAL A 21 7.04 -13.76 -2.11
C VAL A 21 6.50 -15.08 -1.57
N LEU A 22 7.36 -16.09 -1.49
CA LEU A 22 7.05 -17.42 -0.96
C LEU A 22 7.99 -17.72 0.19
N ALA A 23 7.43 -17.93 1.38
CA ALA A 23 8.17 -18.32 2.57
C ALA A 23 7.39 -19.39 3.35
N PRO A 24 8.07 -20.31 4.07
CA PRO A 24 7.40 -21.17 5.03
C PRO A 24 6.65 -20.35 6.08
N ALA A 25 5.42 -20.73 6.39
CA ALA A 25 4.64 -20.07 7.43
C ALA A 25 5.13 -20.48 8.84
N ARG A 26 5.23 -19.52 9.75
CA ARG A 26 5.35 -19.75 11.20
C ARG A 26 3.94 -20.03 11.73
N ARG A 27 3.61 -21.30 11.98
CA ARG A 27 2.27 -21.68 12.41
C ARG A 27 1.93 -21.04 13.77
N GLY A 28 0.78 -20.38 13.84
CA GLY A 28 0.33 -19.64 15.02
C GLY A 28 0.87 -18.21 15.13
N ASP A 29 1.65 -17.76 14.15
CA ASP A 29 2.26 -16.42 14.07
C ASP A 29 2.18 -15.84 12.65
N GLU A 30 1.24 -16.34 11.84
CA GLU A 30 1.15 -16.05 10.41
C GLU A 30 0.93 -14.56 10.13
N GLU A 31 0.10 -13.89 10.94
CA GLU A 31 -0.20 -12.46 10.80
C GLU A 31 1.03 -11.60 11.10
N ALA A 32 1.72 -11.85 12.22
CA ALA A 32 2.92 -11.08 12.56
C ALA A 32 4.03 -11.33 11.53
N GLN A 33 4.21 -12.58 11.09
CA GLN A 33 5.15 -12.92 10.02
C GLN A 33 4.80 -12.20 8.71
N TRP A 34 3.53 -12.17 8.32
CA TRP A 34 3.08 -11.41 7.16
C TRP A 34 3.45 -9.94 7.28
N TRP A 35 3.17 -9.31 8.42
CA TRP A 35 3.47 -7.90 8.64
C TRP A 35 4.96 -7.59 8.70
N GLU A 36 5.80 -8.46 9.25
CA GLU A 36 7.26 -8.36 9.18
C GLU A 36 7.73 -8.34 7.72
N MET A 37 7.26 -9.31 6.92
CA MET A 37 7.62 -9.41 5.50
C MET A 37 7.06 -8.24 4.69
N LYS A 38 5.83 -7.83 4.96
CA LYS A 38 5.14 -6.72 4.29
C LYS A 38 5.89 -5.42 4.53
N ARG A 39 6.26 -5.13 5.78
CA ARG A 39 7.02 -3.93 6.11
C ARG A 39 8.38 -3.91 5.43
N ALA A 40 9.14 -4.99 5.54
CA ALA A 40 10.45 -5.09 4.91
C ALA A 40 10.38 -4.88 3.38
N ALA A 41 9.39 -5.47 2.70
CA ALA A 41 9.21 -5.32 1.27
C ALA A 41 8.78 -3.88 0.90
N SER A 42 7.80 -3.32 1.60
CA SER A 42 7.26 -2.00 1.31
C SER A 42 8.25 -0.86 1.62
N ASP A 43 9.05 -0.97 2.68
CA ASP A 43 10.12 -0.02 2.96
C ASP A 43 11.22 -0.07 1.90
N ALA A 44 11.60 -1.27 1.44
CA ALA A 44 12.57 -1.42 0.36
C ALA A 44 12.04 -0.80 -0.95
N ILE A 45 10.76 -0.96 -1.26
CA ILE A 45 10.11 -0.34 -2.43
C ILE A 45 10.20 1.20 -2.35
N ILE A 46 9.81 1.80 -1.22
CA ILE A 46 9.89 3.26 -1.05
C ILE A 46 11.32 3.76 -1.10
N ALA A 47 12.26 3.09 -0.42
CA ALA A 47 13.66 3.48 -0.40
C ALA A 47 14.31 3.46 -1.79
N ALA A 48 13.85 2.56 -2.67
CA ALA A 48 14.27 2.47 -4.06
C ALA A 48 13.55 3.49 -4.99
N GLY A 49 12.65 4.33 -4.47
CA GLY A 49 11.91 5.33 -5.24
C GLY A 49 10.64 4.81 -5.91
N GLY A 50 10.18 3.59 -5.60
CA GLY A 50 8.95 3.03 -6.13
C GLY A 50 7.70 3.56 -5.40
N THR A 51 6.55 3.53 -6.08
CA THR A 51 5.25 3.80 -5.44
C THR A 51 4.78 2.56 -4.67
N ILE A 52 4.08 2.76 -3.54
CA ILE A 52 3.62 1.63 -2.70
C ILE A 52 2.61 0.72 -3.41
N THR A 53 1.88 1.28 -4.37
CA THR A 53 0.87 0.56 -5.14
C THR A 53 0.86 1.06 -6.57
N HIS A 54 0.51 0.15 -7.48
CA HIS A 54 0.20 0.46 -8.88
C HIS A 54 -1.31 0.31 -9.13
N HIS A 55 -1.88 -0.88 -8.91
CA HIS A 55 -3.32 -1.13 -9.10
C HIS A 55 -4.04 -1.84 -7.95
N HIS A 56 -3.34 -2.29 -6.90
CA HIS A 56 -3.99 -2.93 -5.73
C HIS A 56 -4.65 -1.93 -4.76
N ALA A 57 -4.56 -0.62 -5.06
CA ALA A 57 -4.98 0.47 -4.19
C ALA A 57 -4.25 0.47 -2.83
N VAL A 58 -4.72 1.30 -1.90
CA VAL A 58 -4.06 1.57 -0.61
C VAL A 58 -4.59 0.65 0.49
N GLY A 59 -5.89 0.71 0.77
CA GLY A 59 -6.49 -0.04 1.89
C GLY A 59 -5.86 0.34 3.25
N ARG A 60 -6.02 -0.54 4.24
CA ARG A 60 -5.29 -0.43 5.52
C ARG A 60 -3.85 -0.95 5.36
N ASP A 61 -3.68 -1.97 4.53
CA ASP A 61 -2.41 -2.66 4.24
C ASP A 61 -1.28 -1.79 3.71
N HIS A 62 -1.58 -0.75 2.92
CA HIS A 62 -0.55 0.14 2.37
C HIS A 62 -0.55 1.53 2.99
N ARG A 63 -1.40 1.77 4.00
CA ARG A 63 -1.71 3.12 4.44
C ARG A 63 -0.50 3.88 4.97
N GLU A 64 0.33 3.21 5.78
CA GLU A 64 1.52 3.81 6.39
C GLU A 64 2.52 4.36 5.35
N TRP A 65 2.67 3.68 4.22
CA TRP A 65 3.54 4.09 3.12
C TRP A 65 2.89 5.10 2.20
N TYR A 66 1.59 4.95 1.94
CA TYR A 66 0.83 5.93 1.17
C TYR A 66 0.86 7.31 1.83
N ASP A 67 0.72 7.38 3.16
CA ASP A 67 0.78 8.65 3.88
C ASP A 67 2.16 9.33 3.75
N ARG A 68 3.25 8.58 3.54
CA ARG A 68 4.60 9.12 3.26
C ARG A 68 4.74 9.65 1.82
N GLN A 69 3.99 9.10 0.88
CA GLN A 69 4.06 9.45 -0.56
C GLN A 69 3.04 10.51 -0.96
N ARG A 70 1.92 10.60 -0.25
CA ARG A 70 0.81 11.52 -0.56
C ARG A 70 1.08 12.91 0.03
N PRO A 71 1.03 13.98 -0.78
CA PRO A 71 1.07 15.36 -0.28
C PRO A 71 -0.12 15.70 0.63
N ASP A 72 0.10 16.56 1.63
CA ASP A 72 -0.93 16.98 2.60
C ASP A 72 -2.13 17.68 1.95
N ALA A 73 -1.90 18.51 0.93
CA ALA A 73 -2.97 19.17 0.20
C ALA A 73 -3.94 18.17 -0.46
N PHE A 74 -3.41 17.05 -0.98
CA PHE A 74 -4.23 15.99 -1.54
C PHE A 74 -5.01 15.25 -0.44
N ALA A 75 -4.40 15.06 0.73
CA ALA A 75 -5.10 14.53 1.90
C ALA A 75 -6.31 15.40 2.28
N ALA A 76 -6.12 16.72 2.32
CA ALA A 76 -7.17 17.69 2.65
C ALA A 76 -8.32 17.64 1.63
N ALA A 77 -8.00 17.60 0.34
CA ALA A 77 -9.00 17.49 -0.73
C ALA A 77 -9.85 16.21 -0.56
N LEU A 78 -9.22 15.06 -0.30
CA LEU A 78 -9.93 13.81 -0.08
C LEU A 78 -10.80 13.84 1.18
N ARG A 79 -10.34 14.45 2.28
CA ARG A 79 -11.16 14.63 3.49
C ARG A 79 -12.37 15.52 3.23
N GLY A 80 -12.20 16.61 2.51
CA GLY A 80 -13.30 17.50 2.12
C GLY A 80 -14.35 16.77 1.29
N ALA A 81 -13.92 16.01 0.28
CA ALA A 81 -14.82 15.19 -0.53
C ALA A 81 -15.55 14.14 0.34
N LYS A 82 -14.83 13.44 1.22
CA LYS A 82 -15.40 12.44 2.14
C LYS A 82 -16.46 13.03 3.06
N ALA A 83 -16.20 14.19 3.67
CA ALA A 83 -17.16 14.86 4.54
C ALA A 83 -18.43 15.32 3.81
N ALA A 84 -18.32 15.70 2.53
CA ALA A 84 -19.46 16.11 1.73
C ALA A 84 -20.35 14.92 1.31
N VAL A 85 -19.76 13.76 1.01
CA VAL A 85 -20.51 12.59 0.50
C VAL A 85 -20.86 11.55 1.57
N ASP A 86 -20.20 11.60 2.73
CA ASP A 86 -20.42 10.70 3.87
C ASP A 86 -20.24 11.44 5.20
N PRO A 87 -21.13 12.40 5.51
CA PRO A 87 -21.03 13.23 6.71
C PRO A 87 -21.07 12.41 8.01
N ASP A 88 -21.77 11.27 7.99
CA ASP A 88 -21.92 10.38 9.15
C ASP A 88 -20.82 9.29 9.20
N GLY A 89 -19.91 9.25 8.22
CA GLY A 89 -18.75 8.35 8.21
C GLY A 89 -19.09 6.85 8.10
N ILE A 90 -20.23 6.50 7.50
CA ILE A 90 -20.74 5.12 7.44
C ILE A 90 -19.95 4.28 6.42
N MET A 91 -19.48 4.89 5.33
CA MET A 91 -18.84 4.18 4.23
C MET A 91 -17.37 3.86 4.56
N ASN A 92 -17.15 2.68 5.14
CA ASN A 92 -15.85 2.05 5.42
C ASN A 92 -14.88 2.96 6.19
N PRO A 93 -15.18 3.24 7.47
CA PRO A 93 -14.42 4.20 8.28
C PRO A 93 -12.96 3.78 8.47
N GLY A 94 -12.08 4.79 8.49
CA GLY A 94 -10.67 4.63 8.88
C GLY A 94 -9.75 3.96 7.86
N VAL A 95 -10.17 3.75 6.60
CA VAL A 95 -9.31 3.14 5.57
C VAL A 95 -8.28 4.14 5.05
N LEU A 96 -8.74 5.10 4.24
CA LEU A 96 -7.87 6.03 3.51
C LEU A 96 -7.69 7.36 4.23
N LEU A 97 -8.64 7.69 5.11
CA LEU A 97 -8.71 8.94 5.84
C LEU A 97 -9.27 8.63 7.23
N GLY A 98 -8.73 9.33 8.22
CA GLY A 98 -9.34 9.52 9.54
C GLY A 98 -9.81 10.96 9.62
#